data_AF-A0A2V2RPL8-F1
#
_entry.id   AF-A0A2V2RPL8-F1
#
_cell.length_a   1.000
_cell.length_b   1.000
_cell.length_c   1.000
_cell.angle_alpha   90.00
_cell.angle_beta   90.00
_cell.angle_gamma   90.00
#
_symmetry.space_group_name_H-M   'P 1'
#
loop_
_entity.id
_entity.type
_entity.pdbx_description
1 polymer ?
#
loop_
_entity_poly.entity_id
_entity_poly.type
_entity_poly.pdbx_seq_one_letter_code
_entity_poly.pdbx_strand_id
1 'polypeptide(L)'
;MNSIKQYRPTFVESDEELKRVEFNSLDELLAIPFVKNFSEGKYAGPLFKRFTISDHKILMAEYKSGEYYVVGFLKEPVDLPKWEPRDGTKYGWNNTVGHE
;
A
#
# COMPACT_ATOMS: atom_id res chain seq x y z
N MET A 1 -11.66 -1.71 17.01
CA MET A 1 -11.96 -2.74 15.98
C MET A 1 -11.59 -2.11 14.67
N ASN A 2 -10.55 -2.63 14.04
CA ASN A 2 -10.02 -2.02 12.82
C ASN A 2 -10.82 -2.51 11.61
N SER A 3 -10.77 -1.72 10.55
CA SER A 3 -11.31 -2.13 9.26
C SER A 3 -10.42 -1.62 8.14
N ILE A 4 -10.35 -2.41 7.07
CA ILE A 4 -9.74 -2.02 5.81
C ILE A 4 -10.82 -1.93 4.74
N LYS A 5 -10.86 -0.80 4.04
CA LYS A 5 -11.59 -0.67 2.79
C LYS A 5 -10.65 -1.08 1.66
N GLN A 6 -10.94 -2.21 1.04
CA GLN A 6 -10.16 -2.69 -0.11
C GLN A 6 -10.17 -1.61 -1.21
N TYR A 7 -9.01 -1.35 -1.80
CA TYR A 7 -8.88 -0.48 -2.97
C TYR A 7 -8.42 -1.32 -4.13
N ARG A 8 -9.15 -1.25 -5.24
CA ARG A 8 -8.81 -1.99 -6.44
C ARG A 8 -8.12 -1.07 -7.43
N PRO A 9 -6.85 -1.34 -7.76
CA PRO A 9 -6.20 -0.67 -8.86
C PRO A 9 -6.89 -1.03 -10.19
N THR A 10 -6.97 -0.08 -11.12
CA THR A 10 -7.65 -0.26 -12.42
C THR A 10 -7.09 -1.41 -13.26
N PHE A 11 -5.84 -1.83 -13.05
CA PHE A 11 -5.19 -2.92 -13.78
C PHE A 11 -5.54 -4.33 -13.28
N VAL A 12 -6.26 -4.45 -12.15
CA VAL A 12 -6.74 -5.75 -11.66
C VAL A 12 -8.15 -5.96 -12.20
N GLU A 13 -8.33 -6.84 -13.20
CA GLU A 13 -9.64 -7.30 -13.65
C GLU A 13 -10.11 -8.48 -12.78
N SER A 14 -11.00 -8.23 -11.82
CA SER A 14 -11.66 -9.24 -10.98
C SER A 14 -13.12 -8.84 -10.78
N ASP A 15 -14.07 -9.76 -10.71
CA ASP A 15 -15.49 -9.43 -10.52
C ASP A 15 -15.84 -9.12 -9.04
N GLU A 16 -14.84 -9.10 -8.15
CA GLU A 16 -15.05 -8.93 -6.72
C GLU A 16 -15.41 -7.49 -6.32
N GLU A 17 -16.53 -7.34 -5.61
CA GLU A 17 -16.94 -6.08 -5.00
C GLU A 17 -15.92 -5.56 -3.98
N LEU A 18 -15.72 -4.23 -3.96
CA LEU A 18 -14.89 -3.54 -2.97
C LEU A 18 -15.49 -3.69 -1.57
N LYS A 19 -15.08 -4.73 -0.84
CA LYS A 19 -15.58 -5.01 0.50
C LYS A 19 -14.77 -4.28 1.57
N ARG A 20 -15.46 -3.89 2.64
CA ARG A 20 -14.81 -3.55 3.90
C ARG A 20 -14.69 -4.82 4.71
N VAL A 21 -13.50 -5.08 5.22
CA VAL A 21 -13.23 -6.22 6.09
C VAL A 21 -12.79 -5.68 7.43
N GLU A 22 -13.43 -6.18 8.48
CA GLU A 22 -13.05 -5.89 9.86
C GLU A 22 -11.99 -6.89 10.31
N PHE A 23 -11.03 -6.41 11.06
CA PHE A 23 -9.94 -7.22 11.58
C PHE A 23 -9.53 -6.70 12.97
N ASN A 24 -9.01 -7.59 13.80
CA ASN A 24 -8.56 -7.28 15.15
C ASN A 24 -7.05 -7.35 15.29
N SER A 25 -6.35 -7.98 14.33
CA SER A 25 -4.90 -8.16 14.36
C SER A 25 -4.24 -7.97 13.00
N LEU A 26 -2.92 -7.73 13.00
CA LEU A 26 -2.12 -7.66 11.77
C LEU A 26 -2.18 -8.96 10.97
N ASP A 27 -2.16 -10.10 11.65
CA ASP A 27 -2.28 -11.42 11.01
C ASP A 27 -3.60 -11.53 10.22
N GLU A 28 -4.72 -11.12 10.83
CA GLU A 28 -6.02 -11.10 10.16
C GLU A 28 -6.02 -10.18 8.93
N LEU A 29 -5.36 -9.02 9.00
CA LEU A 29 -5.21 -8.10 7.87
C LEU A 29 -4.45 -8.76 6.70
N LEU A 30 -3.34 -9.45 7.00
CA LEU A 30 -2.52 -10.14 6.00
C LEU A 30 -3.20 -11.41 5.46
N ALA A 31 -4.07 -12.04 6.26
CA ALA A 31 -4.85 -13.20 5.88
C ALA A 31 -6.05 -12.87 4.98
N ILE A 32 -6.42 -11.59 4.85
CA ILE A 32 -7.50 -11.17 3.93
C ILE A 32 -7.14 -11.63 2.52
N PRO A 33 -8.01 -12.39 1.83
CA PRO A 33 -7.71 -12.98 0.52
C PRO A 33 -7.12 -11.97 -0.48
N PHE A 34 -7.67 -10.76 -0.51
CA PHE A 34 -7.19 -9.67 -1.35
C PHE A 34 -5.76 -9.21 -1.02
N VAL A 35 -5.45 -9.02 0.27
CA VAL A 35 -4.11 -8.64 0.75
C VAL A 35 -3.14 -9.80 0.52
N LYS A 36 -3.55 -11.00 0.88
CA LYS A 36 -2.79 -12.24 0.68
C LYS A 36 -2.43 -12.45 -0.79
N ASN A 37 -3.36 -12.23 -1.72
CA ASN A 37 -3.13 -12.34 -3.16
C ASN A 37 -2.06 -11.36 -3.69
N PHE A 38 -1.89 -10.19 -3.05
CA PHE A 38 -0.78 -9.29 -3.39
C PHE A 38 0.57 -9.82 -2.91
N SER A 39 0.62 -10.46 -1.73
CA SER A 39 1.82 -11.14 -1.21
C SER A 39 2.16 -12.40 -2.00
N GLU A 40 1.16 -13.18 -2.40
CA GLU A 40 1.33 -14.47 -3.09
C GLU A 40 1.61 -14.31 -4.58
N GLY A 41 1.74 -13.06 -5.09
CA GLY A 41 2.10 -12.83 -6.48
C GLY A 41 0.94 -12.98 -7.47
N LYS A 42 -0.29 -13.21 -7.01
CA LYS A 42 -1.45 -13.43 -7.89
C LYS A 42 -1.81 -12.17 -8.70
N TYR A 43 -1.59 -10.99 -8.12
CA TYR A 43 -1.68 -9.69 -8.80
C TYR A 43 -0.32 -9.05 -9.06
N ALA A 44 0.69 -9.40 -8.26
CA ALA A 44 1.99 -8.74 -8.19
C ALA A 44 3.10 -9.41 -9.00
N GLY A 45 2.95 -10.70 -9.32
CA GLY A 45 4.06 -11.55 -9.73
C GLY A 45 5.18 -11.62 -8.67
N PRO A 46 6.38 -12.07 -9.05
CA PRO A 46 7.54 -12.19 -8.14
C PRO A 46 8.16 -10.83 -7.74
N LEU A 47 7.50 -9.72 -8.03
CA LEU A 47 8.02 -8.37 -7.82
C LEU A 47 7.60 -7.75 -6.49
N PHE A 48 6.67 -8.39 -5.77
CA PHE A 48 6.28 -7.99 -4.42
C PHE A 48 7.48 -8.03 -3.48
N LYS A 49 7.65 -6.97 -2.68
CA LYS A 49 8.67 -6.91 -1.63
C LYS A 49 8.10 -6.94 -0.23
N ARG A 50 7.20 -6.02 0.09
CA ARG A 50 6.66 -5.83 1.45
C ARG A 50 5.37 -5.01 1.44
N PHE A 51 4.60 -5.15 2.52
CA PHE A 51 3.53 -4.20 2.85
C PHE A 51 4.09 -3.03 3.65
N THR A 52 3.52 -1.85 3.45
CA THR A 52 3.87 -0.63 4.15
C THR A 52 2.63 0.21 4.39
N ILE A 53 2.65 1.07 5.40
CA ILE A 53 1.54 1.97 5.72
C ILE A 53 1.96 3.42 5.52
N SER A 54 1.16 4.19 4.79
CA SER A 54 1.34 5.65 4.69
C SER A 54 0.81 6.35 5.96
N ASP A 55 1.27 7.56 6.24
CA ASP A 55 0.81 8.38 7.37
C ASP A 55 -0.71 8.61 7.34
N HIS A 56 -1.29 8.62 6.14
CA HIS A 56 -2.74 8.69 5.91
C HIS A 56 -3.50 7.37 6.17
N LYS A 57 -2.92 6.42 6.90
CA LYS A 57 -3.51 5.10 7.20
C LYS A 57 -3.86 4.30 5.94
N ILE A 58 -3.00 4.39 4.93
CA ILE A 58 -3.20 3.69 3.66
C ILE A 58 -2.29 2.47 3.65
N LEU A 59 -2.85 1.27 3.53
CA LEU A 59 -2.10 0.06 3.27
C LEU A 59 -1.62 0.08 1.82
N MET A 60 -0.31 0.03 1.65
CA MET A 60 0.34 -0.01 0.35
C MET A 60 1.22 -1.26 0.28
N ALA A 61 1.40 -1.79 -0.91
CA ALA A 61 2.38 -2.84 -1.17
C ALA A 61 3.50 -2.26 -2.05
N GLU A 62 4.74 -2.60 -1.74
CA GLU A 62 5.94 -2.20 -2.50
C GLU A 62 6.26 -3.27 -3.57
N TYR A 63 6.44 -2.83 -4.81
CA TYR A 63 6.68 -3.63 -6.00
C TYR A 63 7.90 -3.05 -6.70
N LYS A 64 8.88 -3.90 -7.03
CA LYS A 64 10.16 -3.42 -7.58
C LYS A 64 10.76 -2.33 -6.64
N SER A 65 11.96 -1.82 -6.91
CA SER A 65 12.52 -0.80 -6.00
C SER A 65 11.91 0.57 -6.28
N GLY A 66 10.71 0.85 -5.74
CA GLY A 66 10.11 2.18 -5.71
C GLY A 66 8.70 2.31 -6.29
N GLU A 67 8.03 1.22 -6.69
CA GLU A 67 6.63 1.28 -7.09
C GLU A 67 5.75 0.87 -5.90
N TYR A 68 4.71 1.63 -5.61
CA TYR A 68 3.81 1.36 -4.50
C TYR A 68 2.38 1.32 -5.02
N TYR A 69 1.66 0.25 -4.72
CA TYR A 69 0.24 0.15 -5.04
C TYR A 69 -0.59 0.23 -3.77
N VAL A 70 -1.67 1.02 -3.84
CA VAL A 70 -2.65 1.10 -2.78
C VAL A 70 -3.43 -0.21 -2.74
N VAL A 71 -3.38 -0.87 -1.59
CA VAL A 71 -4.11 -2.12 -1.29
C VAL A 71 -5.41 -1.77 -0.58
N GLY A 72 -5.40 -0.79 0.32
CA GLY A 72 -6.63 -0.36 0.95
C GLY A 72 -6.44 0.75 1.96
N PHE A 73 -7.56 1.21 2.50
CA PHE A 73 -7.61 2.29 3.48
C PHE A 73 -7.96 1.73 4.84
N LEU A 74 -7.10 1.94 5.81
CA LEU A 74 -7.27 1.49 7.18
C LEU A 74 -7.99 2.57 7.98
N LYS A 75 -8.92 2.15 8.84
CA LYS A 75 -9.58 3.08 9.79
C LYS A 75 -8.63 3.56 10.88
N GLU A 76 -7.78 2.65 11.36
CA GLU A 76 -6.79 2.89 12.40
C GLU A 76 -5.42 2.39 11.93
N PRO A 77 -4.31 3.02 12.35
CA PRO A 77 -2.97 2.59 11.97
C PRO A 77 -2.69 1.19 12.53
N VAL A 78 -1.89 0.41 11.79
CA VAL A 78 -1.42 -0.91 12.21
C VAL A 78 0.10 -0.91 12.32
N ASP A 79 0.64 -1.88 13.05
CA ASP A 79 2.08 -2.07 13.23
C ASP A 79 2.71 -2.64 11.94
N LEU A 80 2.89 -1.79 10.94
CA LEU A 80 3.56 -2.07 9.68
C LEU A 80 4.68 -1.05 9.48
N PRO A 81 5.74 -1.40 8.74
CA PRO A 81 6.78 -0.43 8.40
C PRO A 81 6.12 0.74 7.68
N LYS A 82 6.38 1.95 8.19
CA LYS A 82 5.86 3.16 7.58
C LYS A 82 6.50 3.36 6.20
N TRP A 83 5.71 3.85 5.27
CA TRP A 83 6.23 4.29 4.00
C TRP A 83 6.97 5.58 4.25
N GLU A 84 8.28 5.53 4.13
CA GLU A 84 9.09 6.73 4.09
C GLU A 84 9.26 7.10 2.62
N PRO A 85 8.81 8.29 2.18
CA PRO A 85 9.23 8.78 0.88
C PRO A 85 10.76 8.68 0.87
N ARG A 86 11.33 8.02 -0.15
CA ARG A 86 12.77 8.11 -0.37
C ARG A 86 13.07 9.61 -0.40
N ASP A 87 13.78 10.07 0.63
CA ASP A 87 14.13 11.46 0.85
C ASP A 87 14.47 12.10 -0.50
N GLY A 88 13.72 13.14 -0.85
CA GLY A 88 13.70 13.77 -2.18
C GLY A 88 15.00 14.49 -2.55
N THR A 89 16.14 14.12 -1.97
CA THR A 89 17.43 14.79 -2.18
C THR A 89 18.34 14.12 -3.21
N LYS A 90 17.87 13.11 -3.96
CA LYS A 90 18.66 12.54 -5.09
C LYS A 90 18.02 12.59 -6.47
N TYR A 91 16.84 13.16 -6.62
CA TYR A 91 16.31 13.53 -7.93
C TYR A 91 16.04 15.04 -7.91
N GLY A 92 17.01 15.80 -8.42
CA GLY A 92 16.99 17.25 -8.44
C GLY A 92 15.73 17.81 -9.10
N TRP A 93 14.78 18.21 -8.27
CA TRP A 93 13.93 19.35 -8.59
C TRP A 93 14.78 20.59 -8.36
N ASN A 94 15.51 21.02 -9.39
CA ASN A 94 16.04 22.37 -9.47
C ASN A 94 14.85 23.34 -9.61
N ASN A 95 14.12 23.57 -8.53
CA ASN A 95 13.40 24.81 -8.34
C ASN A 95 14.39 25.82 -7.77
N THR A 96 15.22 26.38 -8.66
CA THR A 96 15.90 27.64 -8.37
C THR A 96 14.84 28.74 -8.44
N VAL A 97 14.15 28.97 -7.31
CA VAL A 97 13.45 30.22 -7.04
C VAL A 97 14.36 31.10 -6.18
N GLY A 98 15.03 32.02 -6.87
CA GLY A 98 15.71 33.21 -6.37
C GLY A 98 16.05 33.98 -7.64
N HIS A 99 15.29 34.98 -8.09
CA HIS A 99 14.87 36.19 -7.37
C HIS A 99 16.04 36.79 -6.62
N GLU A 100 16.93 37.44 -7.37
CA GLU A 100 17.46 38.79 -7.17
C GLU A 100 18.22 39.24 -8.42
#